data_AF-A0A7Y0HDV1-F1
#
_entry.id   AF-A0A7Y0HDV1-F1
#
_cell.length_a   1.000
_cell.length_b   1.000
_cell.length_c   1.000
_cell.angle_alpha   90.00
_cell.angle_beta   90.00
_cell.angle_gamma   90.00
#
_symmetry.space_group_name_H-M   'P 1'
#
loop_
_entity.id
_entity.type
_entity.pdbx_description
1 polymer ?
#
loop_
_entity_poly.entity_id
_entity_poly.type
_entity_poly.pdbx_seq_one_letter_code
_entity_poly.pdbx_strand_id
1 'polypeptide(L)'
;MMKTRSILALAVAGLLAACAEKPSLTDSDMPATSDYEVVAFCYSSKTTTREELASMAMEACPEETRRVSVLDDDTLFNNCPISKKNRVTYQCLPR
;
A
#
# COMPACT_ATOMS: atom_id res chain seq x y z
N MET A 1 14.88 13.05 47.95
CA MET A 1 13.76 12.22 47.47
C MET A 1 13.29 12.75 46.12
N MET A 2 13.72 12.14 45.02
CA MET A 2 13.35 12.52 43.65
C MET A 2 12.19 11.62 43.17
N LYS A 3 11.07 12.23 42.79
CA LYS A 3 9.87 11.54 42.27
C LYS A 3 10.05 11.25 40.77
N THR A 4 10.53 10.06 40.45
CA THR A 4 10.56 9.50 39.09
C THR A 4 9.21 8.87 38.77
N ARG A 5 8.26 9.68 38.28
CA ARG A 5 7.02 9.21 37.67
C ARG A 5 6.65 10.18 36.57
N SER A 6 6.87 9.82 35.31
CA SER A 6 6.19 10.32 34.09
C SER A 6 7.07 10.20 32.82
N ILE A 7 7.49 8.99 32.46
CA ILE A 7 8.09 8.74 31.12
C ILE A 7 7.29 7.68 30.33
N LEU A 8 6.39 6.91 30.96
CA LEU A 8 5.78 5.74 30.32
C LEU A 8 4.66 6.05 29.30
N ALA A 9 4.12 7.27 29.25
CA ALA A 9 2.93 7.56 28.44
C ALA A 9 3.22 7.87 26.95
N LEU A 10 4.45 8.28 26.59
CA LEU A 10 4.76 8.66 25.21
C LEU A 10 4.99 7.47 24.26
N ALA A 11 5.39 6.31 24.78
CA ALA A 11 5.79 5.17 23.95
C ALA A 11 4.61 4.46 23.26
N VAL A 12 3.41 4.51 23.85
CA VAL A 12 2.25 3.76 23.35
C VAL A 12 1.60 4.46 22.14
N ALA A 13 1.65 5.79 22.06
CA ALA A 13 1.05 6.54 20.95
C ALA A 13 1.84 6.42 19.63
N GLY A 14 3.17 6.26 19.69
CA GLY A 14 4.02 6.14 18.49
C GLY A 14 3.82 4.83 17.72
N LEU A 15 3.46 3.75 18.41
CA LEU A 15 3.26 2.42 17.81
C LEU A 15 1.97 2.35 16.96
N LEU A 16 0.95 3.14 17.28
CA LEU A 16 -0.32 3.15 16.55
C LEU A 16 -0.26 3.96 15.25
N ALA A 17 0.60 4.98 15.18
CA ALA A 17 0.75 5.81 13.98
C ALA A 17 1.38 5.04 12.80
N ALA A 18 2.26 4.07 13.08
CA ALA A 18 2.99 3.34 12.04
C ALA A 18 2.11 2.47 11.13
N CYS A 19 0.93 2.03 11.59
CA CYS A 19 0.00 1.24 10.77
C CYS A 19 -0.87 2.10 9.84
N ALA A 20 -1.02 3.40 10.14
CA ALA A 20 -1.88 4.29 9.36
C ALA A 20 -1.28 4.65 7.99
N GLU A 21 0.05 4.51 7.83
CA GLU A 21 0.77 4.95 6.63
C GLU A 21 1.21 3.82 5.68
N LYS A 22 1.11 2.55 6.11
CA LYS A 22 1.43 1.39 5.24
C LYS A 22 0.52 1.34 4.02
N PRO A 23 0.97 0.90 2.84
CA PRO A 23 0.07 0.69 1.71
C PRO A 23 -1.06 -0.27 2.05
N SER A 24 -2.21 -0.11 1.40
CA SER A 24 -3.38 -0.98 1.61
C SER A 24 -4.08 -1.28 0.29
N LEU A 25 -4.54 -2.52 0.14
CA LEU A 25 -5.35 -2.94 -1.00
C LEU A 25 -6.59 -2.06 -1.17
N THR A 26 -6.95 -1.82 -2.43
CA THR A 26 -8.14 -1.10 -2.83
C THR A 26 -8.65 -1.63 -4.16
N ASP A 27 -9.84 -1.18 -4.55
CA ASP A 27 -10.43 -1.53 -5.83
C ASP A 27 -9.74 -0.77 -6.97
N SER A 28 -9.56 -1.47 -8.09
CA SER A 28 -9.07 -0.92 -9.35
C SER A 28 -10.27 -0.54 -10.22
N ASP A 29 -10.23 0.66 -10.82
CA ASP A 29 -11.16 1.02 -11.90
C ASP A 29 -10.73 0.44 -13.26
N MET A 30 -9.49 -0.06 -13.34
CA MET A 30 -8.98 -0.76 -14.51
C MET A 30 -9.51 -2.19 -14.54
N PRO A 31 -10.00 -2.67 -15.70
CA PRO A 31 -10.55 -4.01 -15.82
C PRO A 31 -9.44 -5.07 -15.78
N ALA A 32 -9.71 -6.19 -15.10
CA ALA A 32 -9.02 -7.43 -15.38
C ALA A 32 -9.36 -7.91 -16.80
N THR A 33 -8.46 -8.66 -17.41
CA THR A 33 -8.65 -9.20 -18.77
C THR A 33 -8.48 -10.71 -18.76
N SER A 34 -8.70 -11.37 -19.91
CA SER A 34 -8.35 -12.80 -20.05
C SER A 34 -6.86 -13.08 -19.86
N ASP A 35 -6.02 -12.06 -19.99
CA ASP A 35 -4.56 -12.22 -20.08
C ASP A 35 -3.87 -11.88 -18.76
N TYR A 36 -4.54 -11.15 -17.86
CA TYR A 36 -4.01 -10.74 -16.56
C TYR A 36 -5.10 -10.30 -15.58
N GLU A 37 -4.82 -10.56 -14.30
CA GLU A 37 -5.53 -9.98 -13.16
C GLU A 37 -4.91 -8.63 -12.77
N VAL A 38 -5.65 -7.82 -12.00
CA VAL A 38 -5.17 -6.53 -11.48
C VAL A 38 -5.29 -6.45 -9.97
N VAL A 39 -4.31 -5.80 -9.34
CA VAL A 39 -4.34 -5.46 -7.91
C VAL A 39 -3.99 -3.98 -7.75
N ALA A 40 -4.71 -3.27 -6.88
CA ALA A 40 -4.48 -1.86 -6.63
C ALA A 40 -4.19 -1.56 -5.17
N PHE A 41 -3.36 -0.55 -4.93
CA PHE A 41 -2.95 -0.14 -3.59
C PHE A 41 -3.06 1.37 -3.43
N CYS A 42 -3.70 1.81 -2.34
CA CYS A 42 -3.56 3.18 -1.84
C CYS A 42 -2.25 3.32 -1.07
N TYR A 43 -1.44 4.34 -1.37
CA TYR A 43 -0.13 4.55 -0.76
C TYR A 43 0.23 6.03 -0.56
N SER A 44 1.19 6.27 0.35
CA SER A 44 1.82 7.57 0.55
C SER A 44 3.19 7.58 -0.13
N SER A 45 3.37 8.47 -1.11
CA SER A 45 4.66 8.66 -1.78
C SER A 45 5.77 9.21 -0.87
N LYS A 46 5.44 9.60 0.37
CA LYS A 46 6.42 10.05 1.37
C LYS A 46 7.07 8.89 2.13
N THR A 47 6.38 7.76 2.24
CA THR A 47 6.73 6.68 3.16
C THR A 47 6.83 5.32 2.49
N THR A 48 6.38 5.21 1.25
CA THR A 48 6.33 3.94 0.50
C THR A 48 7.24 4.02 -0.73
N THR A 49 8.03 2.96 -0.94
CA THR A 49 8.87 2.85 -2.14
C THR A 49 8.21 2.02 -3.24
N ARG A 50 8.74 2.12 -4.47
CA ARG A 50 8.25 1.31 -5.59
C ARG A 50 8.54 -0.18 -5.41
N GLU A 51 9.66 -0.51 -4.78
CA GLU A 51 10.06 -1.88 -4.48
C GLU A 51 9.11 -2.52 -3.46
N GLU A 52 8.68 -1.76 -2.45
CA GLU A 52 7.68 -2.21 -1.48
C GLU A 52 6.34 -2.50 -2.16
N LEU A 53 5.86 -1.57 -3.01
CA LEU A 53 4.61 -1.76 -3.76
C LEU A 53 4.68 -2.95 -4.72
N ALA A 54 5.81 -3.14 -5.41
CA ALA A 54 6.00 -4.28 -6.30
C ALA A 54 6.03 -5.61 -5.52
N SER A 55 6.66 -5.66 -4.33
CA SER A 55 6.65 -6.85 -3.47
C SER A 55 5.23 -7.16 -3.00
N MET A 56 4.50 -6.15 -2.53
CA MET A 56 3.10 -6.33 -2.09
C MET A 56 2.20 -6.76 -3.25
N ALA A 57 2.42 -6.24 -4.46
CA ALA A 57 1.70 -6.67 -5.65
C ALA A 57 1.99 -8.15 -5.97
N MET A 58 3.25 -8.57 -5.92
CA MET A 58 3.61 -9.99 -6.12
C MET A 58 2.94 -10.91 -5.09
N GLU A 59 2.77 -10.46 -3.85
CA GLU A 59 2.10 -11.23 -2.78
C GLU A 59 0.57 -11.27 -2.93
N ALA A 60 -0.03 -10.20 -3.46
CA ALA A 60 -1.48 -10.09 -3.62
C ALA A 60 -2.01 -10.71 -4.94
N CYS A 61 -1.15 -10.80 -5.95
CA CYS A 61 -1.48 -11.44 -7.21
C CYS A 61 -1.68 -12.97 -7.07
N PRO A 62 -2.36 -13.62 -8.03
CA PRO A 62 -2.47 -15.09 -8.07
C PRO A 62 -1.11 -15.80 -8.07
N GLU A 63 -1.06 -17.03 -7.55
CA GLU A 63 0.19 -17.81 -7.37
C GLU A 63 0.96 -18.06 -8.69
N GLU A 64 0.26 -18.13 -9.82
CA GLU A 64 0.84 -18.29 -11.15
C GLU A 64 1.60 -17.05 -11.66
N THR A 65 1.48 -15.92 -10.98
CA THR A 65 2.12 -14.65 -11.34
C THR A 65 3.64 -14.77 -11.27
N ARG A 66 4.32 -14.31 -12.32
CA ARG A 66 5.79 -14.33 -12.42
C ARG A 66 6.41 -12.95 -12.41
N ARG A 67 5.64 -11.95 -12.82
CA ARG A 67 6.04 -10.55 -12.79
C ARG A 67 4.82 -9.66 -12.63
N VAL A 68 5.03 -8.52 -12.01
CA VAL A 68 4.07 -7.42 -11.94
C VAL A 68 4.59 -6.23 -12.74
N SER A 69 3.68 -5.44 -13.29
CA SER A 69 4.02 -4.18 -13.94
C SER A 69 2.98 -3.13 -13.58
N VAL A 70 3.39 -1.86 -13.49
CA VAL A 70 2.45 -0.77 -13.23
C VAL A 70 1.58 -0.60 -14.47
N LEU A 71 0.28 -0.76 -14.27
CA LEU A 71 -0.75 -0.52 -15.29
C LEU A 71 -1.23 0.93 -15.23
N ASP A 72 -1.44 1.46 -14.03
CA ASP A 72 -1.90 2.83 -13.80
C ASP A 72 -1.38 3.39 -12.47
N ASP A 73 -1.26 4.72 -12.38
CA ASP A 73 -0.89 5.45 -11.17
C ASP A 73 -1.62 6.81 -11.16
N ASP A 74 -2.49 6.99 -10.18
CA ASP A 74 -3.36 8.14 -10.06
C ASP A 74 -3.32 8.74 -8.65
N THR A 75 -3.83 9.97 -8.50
CA THR A 75 -3.81 10.68 -7.20
C THR A 75 -5.11 11.39 -6.86
N LEU A 76 -6.04 11.48 -7.80
CA LEU A 76 -7.28 12.25 -7.68
C LEU A 76 -8.46 11.38 -8.04
N PHE A 77 -9.57 11.52 -7.30
CA PHE A 77 -10.82 10.80 -7.54
C PHE A 77 -10.68 9.26 -7.54
N ASN A 78 -9.87 8.72 -6.63
CA ASN A 78 -9.44 7.31 -6.61
C ASN A 78 -9.85 6.54 -5.35
N ASN A 79 -10.79 7.08 -4.57
CA ASN A 79 -11.29 6.54 -3.30
C ASN A 79 -10.25 6.27 -2.21
N CYS A 80 -9.00 6.69 -2.41
CA CYS A 80 -7.97 6.52 -1.40
C CYS A 80 -8.12 7.52 -0.23
N PRO A 81 -7.82 7.10 1.01
CA PRO A 81 -7.75 8.02 2.15
C PRO A 81 -6.72 9.13 1.90
N ILE A 82 -6.97 10.33 2.45
CA ILE A 82 -6.08 11.49 2.28
C ILE A 82 -4.64 11.20 2.71
N SER A 83 -4.43 10.37 3.74
CA SER A 83 -3.10 9.96 4.21
C SER A 83 -2.34 9.07 3.22
N LYS A 84 -3.04 8.42 2.27
CA LYS A 84 -2.50 7.51 1.26
C LYS A 84 -3.08 7.82 -0.13
N LYS A 85 -3.13 9.11 -0.47
CA LYS A 85 -3.90 9.64 -1.61
C LYS A 85 -3.51 9.11 -3.00
N ASN A 86 -2.36 8.45 -3.14
CA ASN A 86 -1.94 7.92 -4.43
C ASN A 86 -2.48 6.49 -4.56
N ARG A 87 -2.93 6.09 -5.75
CA ARG A 87 -3.29 4.72 -6.06
C ARG A 87 -2.39 4.22 -7.17
N VAL A 88 -1.81 3.04 -6.98
CA VAL A 88 -1.10 2.33 -8.05
C VAL A 88 -1.84 1.04 -8.35
N THR A 89 -2.01 0.75 -9.64
CA THR A 89 -2.60 -0.48 -10.13
C THR A 89 -1.52 -1.30 -10.82
N TYR A 90 -1.37 -2.56 -10.43
CA TYR A 90 -0.47 -3.51 -11.05
C TYR A 90 -1.25 -4.55 -11.85
N GLN A 91 -0.70 -4.92 -13.00
CA GLN A 91 -1.10 -6.12 -13.73
C GLN A 91 -0.26 -7.32 -13.29
N CYS A 92 -0.93 -8.46 -13.04
CA CYS A 92 -0.35 -9.73 -12.63
C CYS A 92 -0.09 -10.59 -13.88
N LEU A 93 1.17 -10.79 -14.27
CA LEU A 93 1.53 -11.47 -15.53
C LEU A 93 2.09 -12.89 -15.28
N PRO A 94 1.52 -13.94 -15.90
CA PRO A 94 1.89 -15.33 -15.65
C PRO A 94 3.18 -15.81 -16.36
N ARG A 95 3.58 -15.17 -17.48
CA ARG A 95 4.92 -15.26 -18.11
C ARG A 95 4.94 -14.41 -19.38
#